data_AF-A0A163MIS6-F1
#
_entry.id   AF-A0A163MIS6-F1
#
_cell.length_a   1.000
_cell.length_b   1.000
_cell.length_c   1.000
_cell.angle_alpha   90.00
_cell.angle_beta   90.00
_cell.angle_gamma   90.00
#
_symmetry.space_group_name_H-M   'P 1'
#
loop_
_entity.id
_entity.type
_entity.pdbx_description
1 polymer ?
#
loop_
_entity_poly.entity_id
_entity_poly.type
_entity_poly.pdbx_seq_one_letter_code
_entity_poly.pdbx_strand_id
1 'polypeptide(L)'
;MLLFLCFFILVAILRTTTAKRVEFDLTISQSQLDPDCAGTAYPALLINNQFPGPTLRVSQDDEVEIRIHNQAPVPTSVHFHGIRQYGTVESDGVPGVTQDAIQPGTTYVQRFKLVDQSGTFYYHAHVGVQDDTVQGALIVENSPRMTELASEFEPSFFNAYGDDPRGYPYKDGPYGYHGELLLHLSEWWHRADREAFYLGPEYTHDPNADSVLLNGRTIHQDATEECGGHEVLDVLPNRTYRLRVIGGNTFRTYGLAIKDHPMTIIEVDGELIYPYTTTHLEVTPGQRFSVLIHTDQVLSPDSLFTIATSYRHRNRGSGDESYSPLRVGFPEIPEVVPRDWIWPELRPLHGAHPEFRLFEPADRTLKIRTWTAILPDGSTRYLINGKLTSKHSNAHNDDDDDDDEEEEDCTLSRALTTTTKHAPTEPDGFEPTLGTYPIALNETVDLVLQNAHAGRNCLLHPWHTHGHSHYVIASGDGEM
;
A
#
# COMPACT_ATOMS: atom_id res chain seq x y z
N MET A 1 -55.16 -43.82 -22.52
CA MET A 1 -55.42 -42.38 -22.78
C MET A 1 -54.71 -41.61 -21.68
N LEU A 2 -53.80 -40.74 -22.07
CA LEU A 2 -52.93 -39.85 -21.27
C LEU A 2 -51.73 -40.45 -20.52
N LEU A 3 -50.56 -40.23 -21.14
CA LEU A 3 -49.26 -39.99 -20.52
C LEU A 3 -49.35 -38.83 -19.51
N PHE A 4 -48.60 -38.91 -18.41
CA PHE A 4 -48.02 -37.70 -17.80
C PHE A 4 -46.58 -37.96 -17.37
N LEU A 5 -45.69 -37.27 -18.09
CA LEU A 5 -44.25 -37.22 -17.96
C LEU A 5 -43.92 -36.21 -16.85
N CYS A 6 -43.25 -36.62 -15.76
CA CYS A 6 -42.63 -35.66 -14.83
C CYS A 6 -41.12 -35.68 -15.06
N PHE A 7 -40.66 -34.83 -15.97
CA PHE A 7 -39.26 -34.48 -16.13
C PHE A 7 -38.97 -33.32 -15.16
N PHE A 8 -38.22 -33.58 -14.08
CA PHE A 8 -37.62 -32.52 -13.29
C PHE A 8 -36.43 -31.98 -14.08
N ILE A 9 -36.59 -30.80 -14.71
CA ILE A 9 -35.44 -30.06 -15.25
C ILE A 9 -34.80 -29.34 -14.07
N LEU A 10 -33.69 -29.89 -13.58
CA LEU A 10 -32.76 -29.19 -12.70
C LEU A 10 -32.02 -28.17 -13.57
N VAL A 11 -32.53 -26.95 -13.68
CA VAL A 11 -31.76 -25.84 -14.27
C VAL A 11 -30.73 -25.43 -13.22
N ALA A 12 -29.54 -26.01 -13.29
CA ALA A 12 -28.37 -25.41 -12.68
C ALA A 12 -28.11 -24.10 -13.43
N ILE A 13 -28.46 -22.96 -12.83
CA ILE A 13 -28.01 -21.65 -13.30
C ILE A 13 -26.51 -21.61 -13.02
N LEU A 14 -25.71 -22.06 -13.98
CA LEU A 14 -24.31 -21.70 -14.06
C LEU A 14 -24.29 -20.17 -14.24
N ARG A 15 -24.11 -19.44 -13.14
CA ARG A 15 -23.71 -18.04 -13.23
C ARG A 15 -22.29 -18.05 -13.78
N THR A 16 -22.16 -17.88 -15.09
CA THR A 16 -20.89 -17.53 -15.70
C THR A 16 -20.59 -16.12 -15.25
N THR A 17 -19.73 -15.96 -14.25
CA THR A 17 -19.04 -14.70 -14.00
C THR A 17 -18.10 -14.49 -15.19
N THR A 18 -18.56 -13.76 -16.19
CA THR A 18 -17.69 -13.28 -17.26
C THR A 18 -16.82 -12.21 -16.64
N ALA A 19 -15.50 -12.42 -16.59
CA ALA A 19 -14.52 -11.39 -16.25
C ALA A 19 -14.87 -10.11 -17.03
N LYS A 20 -15.23 -9.04 -16.33
CA LYS A 20 -15.57 -7.76 -16.95
C LYS A 20 -14.29 -7.01 -17.18
N ARG A 21 -14.13 -6.42 -18.37
CA ARG A 21 -13.08 -5.44 -18.60
C ARG A 21 -13.51 -4.11 -17.98
N VAL A 22 -12.72 -3.61 -17.05
CA VAL A 22 -12.94 -2.31 -16.39
C VAL A 22 -11.81 -1.37 -16.79
N GLU A 23 -12.15 -0.18 -17.26
CA GLU A 23 -11.19 0.77 -17.80
C GLU A 23 -11.15 2.05 -16.96
N PHE A 24 -9.95 2.57 -16.74
CA PHE A 24 -9.72 3.86 -16.10
C PHE A 24 -8.69 4.69 -16.88
N ASP A 25 -8.82 6.00 -16.76
CA ASP A 25 -7.84 6.97 -17.27
C ASP A 25 -7.29 7.78 -16.09
N LEU A 26 -5.97 7.74 -15.93
CA LEU A 26 -5.21 8.48 -14.92
C LEU A 26 -4.32 9.49 -15.62
N THR A 27 -4.62 10.77 -15.48
CA THR A 27 -3.78 11.86 -15.98
C THR A 27 -2.93 12.40 -14.85
N ILE A 28 -1.61 12.24 -14.96
CA ILE A 28 -0.64 12.79 -14.00
C ILE A 28 -0.17 14.14 -14.52
N SER A 29 -0.34 15.20 -13.72
CA SER A 29 0.04 16.57 -14.10
C SER A 29 0.51 17.37 -12.89
N GLN A 30 1.41 18.32 -13.10
CA GLN A 30 1.88 19.20 -12.02
C GLN A 30 0.88 20.33 -11.73
N SER A 31 0.61 20.59 -10.46
CA SER A 31 -0.20 21.73 -9.98
C SER A 31 0.37 22.29 -8.67
N GLN A 32 -0.21 23.38 -8.17
CA GLN A 32 0.07 23.92 -6.83
C GLN A 32 -0.90 23.32 -5.81
N LEU A 33 -0.39 22.80 -4.68
CA LEU A 33 -1.18 22.16 -3.63
C LEU A 33 -0.81 22.75 -2.26
N ASP A 34 -1.83 23.06 -1.45
CA ASP A 34 -1.71 23.43 -0.03
C ASP A 34 -2.72 22.58 0.77
N PRO A 35 -2.40 21.29 1.03
CA PRO A 35 -3.31 20.35 1.68
C PRO A 35 -3.33 20.49 3.21
N ASP A 36 -2.36 21.22 3.78
CA ASP A 36 -2.19 21.43 5.21
C ASP A 36 -2.44 22.87 5.66
N CYS A 37 -2.81 23.76 4.75
CA CYS A 37 -3.22 25.12 5.05
C CYS A 37 -2.14 25.99 5.67
N ALA A 38 -0.89 25.72 5.33
CA ALA A 38 0.23 26.53 5.76
C ALA A 38 0.20 27.95 5.15
N GLY A 39 -0.71 28.21 4.20
CA GLY A 39 -0.83 29.48 3.49
C GLY A 39 0.19 29.62 2.35
N THR A 40 0.88 28.52 2.03
CA THR A 40 1.84 28.43 0.92
C THR A 40 1.53 27.16 0.15
N ALA A 41 1.23 27.30 -1.13
CA ALA A 41 1.08 26.16 -2.03
C ALA A 41 2.44 25.76 -2.62
N TYR A 42 2.66 24.45 -2.75
CA TYR A 42 3.88 23.87 -3.31
C TYR A 42 3.58 23.13 -4.61
N PRO A 43 4.52 23.10 -5.58
CA PRO A 43 4.39 22.24 -6.76
C PRO A 43 4.27 20.77 -6.35
N ALA A 44 3.24 20.08 -6.86
CA ALA A 44 2.99 18.66 -6.63
C ALA A 44 2.46 17.99 -7.90
N LEU A 45 2.70 16.68 -8.04
CA LEU A 45 2.12 15.88 -9.11
C LEU A 45 0.78 15.31 -8.67
N LEU A 46 -0.28 15.62 -9.41
CA LEU A 46 -1.64 15.20 -9.07
C LEU A 46 -2.15 14.20 -10.11
N ILE A 47 -3.04 13.30 -9.67
CA ILE A 47 -3.74 12.38 -10.56
C ILE A 47 -5.16 12.92 -10.76
N ASN A 48 -5.55 13.17 -12.02
CA ASN A 48 -6.85 13.74 -12.38
C ASN A 48 -7.16 15.05 -11.62
N ASN A 49 -6.14 15.90 -11.45
CA ASN A 49 -6.20 17.19 -10.74
C ASN A 49 -6.60 17.12 -9.26
N GLN A 50 -6.38 15.98 -8.59
CA GLN A 50 -6.66 15.82 -7.16
C GLN A 50 -5.58 15.03 -6.43
N PHE A 51 -5.54 15.20 -5.11
CA PHE A 51 -4.77 14.40 -4.18
C PHE A 51 -5.62 14.08 -2.93
N PRO A 52 -5.67 12.81 -2.47
CA PRO A 52 -5.20 11.61 -3.16
C PRO A 52 -5.86 11.43 -4.53
N GLY A 53 -5.26 10.58 -5.37
CA GLY A 53 -5.84 10.18 -6.65
C GLY A 53 -7.20 9.50 -6.48
N PRO A 54 -8.00 9.41 -7.56
CA PRO A 54 -9.33 8.80 -7.51
C PRO A 54 -9.28 7.38 -6.94
N THR A 55 -10.25 7.03 -6.09
CA THR A 55 -10.41 5.64 -5.67
C THR A 55 -10.87 4.80 -6.86
N LEU A 56 -10.06 3.81 -7.23
CA LEU A 56 -10.42 2.83 -8.24
C LEU A 56 -11.17 1.68 -7.57
N ARG A 57 -12.39 1.39 -8.03
CA ARG A 57 -13.19 0.26 -7.54
C ARG A 57 -13.45 -0.73 -8.65
N VAL A 58 -13.09 -1.98 -8.38
CA VAL A 58 -13.15 -3.11 -9.31
C VAL A 58 -13.64 -4.34 -8.56
N SER A 59 -14.01 -5.40 -9.27
CA SER A 59 -14.34 -6.69 -8.66
C SER A 59 -13.18 -7.69 -8.80
N GLN A 60 -13.14 -8.63 -7.88
CA GLN A 60 -12.35 -9.86 -8.02
C GLN A 60 -12.62 -10.50 -9.40
N ASP A 61 -11.56 -11.00 -10.02
CA ASP A 61 -11.53 -11.62 -11.36
C ASP A 61 -11.84 -10.69 -12.54
N ASP A 62 -11.97 -9.37 -12.32
CA ASP A 62 -12.00 -8.40 -13.42
C ASP A 62 -10.65 -8.35 -14.18
N GLU A 63 -10.73 -7.97 -15.45
CA GLU A 63 -9.58 -7.53 -16.23
C GLU A 63 -9.54 -5.99 -16.20
N VAL A 64 -8.49 -5.43 -15.62
CA VAL A 64 -8.38 -3.98 -15.42
C VAL A 64 -7.43 -3.42 -16.47
N GLU A 65 -7.87 -2.37 -17.16
CA GLU A 65 -7.03 -1.58 -18.05
C GLU A 65 -6.95 -0.15 -17.54
N ILE A 66 -5.72 0.34 -17.33
CA ILE A 66 -5.47 1.69 -16.85
C ILE A 66 -4.58 2.40 -17.86
N ARG A 67 -5.08 3.51 -18.41
CA ARG A 67 -4.33 4.40 -19.29
C ARG A 67 -3.73 5.51 -18.44
N ILE A 68 -2.42 5.54 -18.36
CA ILE A 68 -1.67 6.52 -17.57
C ILE A 68 -1.12 7.55 -18.54
N HIS A 69 -1.69 8.74 -18.53
CA HIS A 69 -1.25 9.87 -19.32
C HIS A 69 -0.25 10.69 -18.49
N ASN A 70 1.02 10.67 -18.87
CA ASN A 70 2.00 11.54 -18.23
C ASN A 70 1.97 12.93 -18.90
N GLN A 71 1.33 13.89 -18.25
CA GLN A 71 1.35 15.31 -18.61
C GLN A 71 2.24 16.13 -17.66
N ALA A 72 2.96 15.48 -16.75
CA ALA A 72 3.95 16.11 -15.89
C ALA A 72 5.22 16.46 -16.68
N PRO A 73 6.04 17.40 -16.20
CA PRO A 73 7.31 17.74 -16.83
C PRO A 73 8.43 16.72 -16.59
N VAL A 74 8.14 15.62 -15.89
CA VAL A 74 9.13 14.62 -15.47
C VAL A 74 8.63 13.19 -15.75
N PRO A 75 9.53 12.22 -15.99
CA PRO A 75 9.17 10.79 -16.08
C PRO A 75 8.41 10.30 -14.84
N THR A 76 7.53 9.31 -15.01
CA THR A 76 6.75 8.73 -13.91
C THR A 76 6.47 7.24 -14.16
N SER A 77 5.90 6.56 -13.19
CA SER A 77 5.34 5.21 -13.33
C SER A 77 4.18 5.06 -12.35
N VAL A 78 3.40 3.99 -12.44
CA VAL A 78 2.39 3.66 -11.43
C VAL A 78 2.48 2.18 -11.12
N HIS A 79 2.67 1.84 -9.85
CA HIS A 79 2.61 0.49 -9.31
C HIS A 79 1.28 0.27 -8.59
N PHE A 80 0.68 -0.91 -8.76
CA PHE A 80 -0.53 -1.34 -8.06
C PHE A 80 -0.15 -2.21 -6.86
N HIS A 81 0.06 -1.56 -5.73
CA HIS A 81 0.61 -2.15 -4.52
C HIS A 81 -0.22 -3.31 -3.99
N GLY A 82 0.38 -4.50 -3.98
CA GLY A 82 -0.21 -5.76 -3.49
C GLY A 82 -0.98 -6.57 -4.54
N ILE A 83 -1.12 -6.07 -5.78
CA ILE A 83 -1.65 -6.86 -6.88
C ILE A 83 -0.58 -7.89 -7.32
N ARG A 84 -0.97 -9.16 -7.44
CA ARG A 84 -0.03 -10.27 -7.69
C ARG A 84 0.54 -10.29 -9.11
N GLN A 85 -0.09 -9.58 -10.05
CA GLN A 85 0.33 -9.47 -11.46
C GLN A 85 0.54 -10.84 -12.15
N TYR A 86 -0.30 -11.82 -11.81
CA TYR A 86 -0.20 -13.17 -12.39
C TYR A 86 -0.42 -13.15 -13.90
N GLY A 87 0.67 -13.41 -14.64
CA GLY A 87 0.70 -13.40 -16.09
C GLY A 87 0.74 -12.01 -16.73
N THR A 88 0.94 -10.95 -15.94
CA THR A 88 0.94 -9.54 -16.38
C THR A 88 2.02 -8.73 -15.67
N VAL A 89 3.19 -9.33 -15.48
CA VAL A 89 4.33 -8.74 -14.73
C VAL A 89 4.79 -7.41 -15.35
N GLU A 90 4.66 -7.24 -16.66
CA GLU A 90 4.91 -5.99 -17.37
C GLU A 90 4.02 -4.83 -16.91
N SER A 91 2.88 -5.12 -16.25
CA SER A 91 1.97 -4.10 -15.70
C SER A 91 2.23 -3.79 -14.23
N ASP A 92 3.34 -4.26 -13.66
CA ASP A 92 3.68 -4.04 -12.26
C ASP A 92 4.16 -2.61 -11.96
N GLY A 93 4.69 -1.86 -12.94
CA GLY A 93 4.91 -0.42 -12.75
C GLY A 93 6.26 0.02 -12.21
N VAL A 94 7.30 -0.83 -12.29
CA VAL A 94 8.61 -0.56 -11.69
C VAL A 94 9.65 -0.27 -12.79
N PRO A 95 10.08 0.99 -12.95
CA PRO A 95 11.12 1.36 -13.92
C PRO A 95 12.41 0.58 -13.70
N GLY A 96 13.01 0.11 -14.80
CA GLY A 96 14.23 -0.69 -14.76
C GLY A 96 14.04 -2.16 -14.41
N VAL A 97 12.87 -2.53 -13.88
CA VAL A 97 12.56 -3.92 -13.50
C VAL A 97 11.51 -4.51 -14.42
N THR A 98 10.31 -3.95 -14.45
CA THR A 98 9.17 -4.51 -15.20
C THR A 98 8.79 -3.71 -16.43
N GLN A 99 9.18 -2.44 -16.48
CA GLN A 99 8.96 -1.55 -17.61
C GLN A 99 9.97 -0.40 -17.57
N ASP A 100 9.95 0.47 -18.57
CA ASP A 100 10.62 1.77 -18.52
C ASP A 100 9.68 2.83 -17.91
N ALA A 101 10.25 3.95 -17.50
CA ALA A 101 9.47 5.09 -17.03
C ALA A 101 8.62 5.70 -18.16
N ILE A 102 7.41 6.12 -17.81
CA ILE A 102 6.47 6.79 -18.71
C ILE A 102 6.98 8.21 -18.93
N GLN A 103 7.47 8.49 -20.14
CA GLN A 103 8.07 9.78 -20.49
C GLN A 103 7.03 10.92 -20.56
N PRO A 104 7.42 12.18 -20.28
CA PRO A 104 6.54 13.34 -20.43
C PRO A 104 5.83 13.41 -21.79
N GLY A 105 4.53 13.68 -21.79
CA GLY A 105 3.69 13.76 -22.99
C GLY A 105 3.27 12.41 -23.58
N THR A 106 3.68 11.29 -22.99
CA THR A 106 3.35 9.95 -23.48
C THR A 106 2.22 9.30 -22.65
N THR A 107 1.73 8.17 -23.14
CA THR A 107 0.71 7.37 -22.43
C THR A 107 1.15 5.92 -22.40
N TYR A 108 1.04 5.30 -21.22
CA TYR A 108 1.29 3.88 -21.04
C TYR A 108 0.00 3.18 -20.61
N VAL A 109 -0.21 1.95 -21.07
CA VAL A 109 -1.43 1.18 -20.79
C VAL A 109 -1.04 -0.05 -20.00
N GLN A 110 -1.41 -0.07 -18.71
CA GLN A 110 -1.25 -1.25 -17.85
C GLN A 110 -2.52 -2.09 -17.92
N ARG A 111 -2.37 -3.40 -18.16
CA ARG A 111 -3.47 -4.36 -18.26
C ARG A 111 -3.17 -5.56 -17.38
N PHE A 112 -4.01 -5.80 -16.39
CA PHE A 112 -3.81 -6.88 -15.45
C PHE A 112 -5.11 -7.55 -15.02
N LYS A 113 -4.99 -8.74 -14.44
CA LYS A 113 -6.12 -9.53 -13.95
C LYS A 113 -6.07 -9.66 -12.44
N LEU A 114 -7.23 -9.55 -11.81
CA LEU A 114 -7.38 -9.67 -10.36
C LEU A 114 -7.70 -11.11 -9.95
N VAL A 115 -6.75 -12.01 -10.19
CA VAL A 115 -6.95 -13.46 -10.01
C VAL A 115 -7.01 -13.80 -8.52
N ASP A 116 -8.18 -14.20 -8.04
CA ASP A 116 -8.39 -14.65 -6.66
C ASP A 116 -7.82 -13.65 -5.62
N GLN A 117 -8.09 -12.37 -5.85
CA GLN A 117 -7.75 -11.27 -4.94
C GLN A 117 -8.96 -10.37 -4.75
N SER A 118 -9.23 -10.02 -3.49
CA SER A 118 -10.17 -8.98 -3.08
C SER A 118 -9.63 -8.32 -1.82
N GLY A 119 -10.04 -7.09 -1.53
CA GLY A 119 -9.56 -6.36 -0.35
C GLY A 119 -9.15 -4.92 -0.64
N THR A 120 -8.26 -4.40 0.20
CA THR A 120 -7.80 -3.02 0.23
C THR A 120 -6.38 -2.92 -0.30
N PHE A 121 -6.26 -2.32 -1.46
CA PHE A 121 -5.00 -2.04 -2.14
C PHE A 121 -4.89 -0.53 -2.40
N TYR A 122 -3.78 -0.12 -2.97
CA TYR A 122 -3.60 1.25 -3.43
C TYR A 122 -2.64 1.23 -4.61
N TYR A 123 -2.55 2.36 -5.30
CA TYR A 123 -1.60 2.56 -6.37
C TYR A 123 -0.77 3.80 -6.06
N HIS A 124 0.48 3.80 -6.50
CA HIS A 124 1.38 4.93 -6.27
C HIS A 124 2.47 5.00 -7.34
N ALA A 125 3.11 6.15 -7.48
CA ALA A 125 4.29 6.26 -8.31
C ALA A 125 5.43 5.41 -7.77
N HIS A 126 6.18 4.79 -8.67
CA HIS A 126 7.36 3.97 -8.34
C HIS A 126 8.62 4.62 -8.92
N VAL A 127 8.67 5.95 -8.89
CA VAL A 127 9.79 6.77 -9.36
C VAL A 127 10.13 7.82 -8.32
N GLY A 128 11.39 7.81 -7.90
CA GLY A 128 11.93 8.80 -6.97
C GLY A 128 11.08 8.94 -5.72
N VAL A 129 10.64 10.17 -5.47
CA VAL A 129 9.77 10.55 -4.34
C VAL A 129 8.35 10.91 -4.75
N GLN A 130 7.94 10.52 -5.96
CA GLN A 130 6.65 10.97 -6.52
C GLN A 130 5.44 10.34 -5.81
N ASP A 131 5.62 9.26 -5.05
CA ASP A 131 4.59 8.62 -4.23
C ASP A 131 4.01 9.56 -3.17
N ASP A 132 4.70 10.66 -2.82
CA ASP A 132 4.20 11.72 -1.96
C ASP A 132 2.82 12.22 -2.37
N THR A 133 2.59 12.36 -3.69
CA THR A 133 1.33 12.91 -4.24
C THR A 133 0.74 12.12 -5.40
N VAL A 134 1.53 11.28 -6.07
CA VAL A 134 1.01 10.34 -7.07
C VAL A 134 0.65 9.05 -6.36
N GLN A 135 -0.51 9.01 -5.73
CA GLN A 135 -1.06 7.81 -5.11
C GLN A 135 -2.57 7.90 -4.92
N GLY A 136 -3.27 6.76 -4.88
CA GLY A 136 -4.71 6.68 -4.63
C GLY A 136 -5.15 5.27 -4.26
N ALA A 137 -6.37 5.14 -3.74
CA ALA A 137 -6.88 3.84 -3.29
C ALA A 137 -7.30 2.93 -4.46
N LEU A 138 -7.09 1.62 -4.30
CA LEU A 138 -7.60 0.57 -5.19
C LEU A 138 -8.38 -0.43 -4.34
N ILE A 139 -9.70 -0.45 -4.48
CA ILE A 139 -10.56 -1.39 -3.75
C ILE A 139 -11.02 -2.48 -4.70
N VAL A 140 -10.69 -3.72 -4.35
CA VAL A 140 -11.12 -4.90 -5.10
C VAL A 140 -12.23 -5.57 -4.31
N GLU A 141 -13.46 -5.46 -4.81
CA GLU A 141 -14.64 -6.02 -4.17
C GLU A 141 -14.72 -7.53 -4.41
N ASN A 142 -15.18 -8.29 -3.42
CA ASN A 142 -15.34 -9.75 -3.54
C ASN A 142 -16.50 -10.19 -4.47
N SER A 143 -17.32 -9.25 -4.96
CA SER A 143 -18.39 -9.55 -5.92
C SER A 143 -18.83 -8.32 -6.72
N PRO A 144 -19.28 -8.50 -7.98
CA PRO A 144 -19.82 -7.43 -8.82
C PRO A 144 -20.96 -6.63 -8.19
N ARG A 145 -21.80 -7.29 -7.39
CA ARG A 145 -22.89 -6.62 -6.66
C ARG A 145 -22.36 -5.56 -5.69
N MET A 146 -21.22 -5.81 -5.05
CA MET A 146 -20.60 -4.85 -4.14
C MET A 146 -20.05 -3.65 -4.92
N THR A 147 -19.48 -3.87 -6.10
CA THR A 147 -19.04 -2.77 -6.98
C THR A 147 -20.22 -1.95 -7.49
N GLU A 148 -21.32 -2.59 -7.91
CA GLU A 148 -22.56 -1.89 -8.31
C GLU A 148 -23.11 -1.06 -7.16
N LEU A 149 -23.24 -1.66 -5.97
CA LEU A 149 -23.66 -0.94 -4.75
C LEU A 149 -22.71 0.19 -4.38
N ALA A 150 -21.40 0.08 -4.63
CA ALA A 150 -20.47 1.17 -4.37
C ALA A 150 -20.61 2.30 -5.41
N SER A 151 -20.91 1.98 -6.67
CA SER A 151 -21.03 2.94 -7.77
C SER A 151 -22.35 3.73 -7.79
N GLU A 152 -23.42 3.18 -7.21
CA GLU A 152 -24.73 3.85 -7.12
C GLU A 152 -24.85 4.81 -5.94
N PHE A 153 -23.85 4.85 -5.05
CA PHE A 153 -23.88 5.62 -3.80
C PHE A 153 -23.31 7.03 -3.96
N GLU A 154 -24.18 7.97 -4.34
CA GLU A 154 -24.18 9.30 -3.72
C GLU A 154 -24.62 9.14 -2.24
N PRO A 155 -24.16 9.97 -1.28
CA PRO A 155 -24.43 9.83 0.15
C PRO A 155 -25.88 10.22 0.48
N SER A 156 -26.83 9.45 -0.05
CA SER A 156 -28.22 9.47 0.35
C SER A 156 -28.50 8.14 1.05
N PHE A 157 -28.18 8.15 2.34
CA PHE A 157 -28.94 7.53 3.41
C PHE A 157 -30.27 6.93 2.90
N PHE A 158 -30.45 5.60 2.86
CA PHE A 158 -31.67 4.94 3.33
C PHE A 158 -31.64 3.41 3.23
N ASN A 159 -32.25 2.83 4.27
CA ASN A 159 -32.93 1.54 4.37
C ASN A 159 -33.09 0.73 3.08
N ALA A 160 -32.28 -0.31 2.92
CA ALA A 160 -32.65 -1.47 2.13
C ALA A 160 -32.30 -2.74 2.90
N TYR A 161 -33.32 -3.30 3.56
CA TYR A 161 -33.31 -4.68 4.05
C TYR A 161 -33.14 -5.61 2.83
N GLY A 162 -31.95 -6.15 2.64
CA GLY A 162 -31.71 -7.28 1.74
C GLY A 162 -31.22 -8.47 2.56
N ASP A 163 -31.98 -9.57 2.56
CA ASP A 163 -31.71 -10.98 2.97
C ASP A 163 -30.79 -11.32 4.17
N ASP A 164 -30.07 -10.38 4.81
CA ASP A 164 -29.37 -10.59 6.08
C ASP A 164 -30.37 -10.39 7.23
N PRO A 165 -30.63 -11.41 8.06
CA PRO A 165 -31.45 -11.26 9.26
C PRO A 165 -30.88 -10.23 10.26
N ARG A 166 -29.61 -9.84 10.14
CA ARG A 166 -28.93 -8.80 10.93
C ARG A 166 -29.03 -7.40 10.30
N GLY A 167 -29.52 -7.28 9.07
CA GLY A 167 -29.73 -6.00 8.38
C GLY A 167 -28.49 -5.34 7.77
N TYR A 168 -27.38 -6.07 7.60
CA TYR A 168 -26.18 -5.55 6.95
C TYR A 168 -26.32 -5.56 5.42
N PRO A 169 -26.27 -4.40 4.74
CA PRO A 169 -26.30 -4.32 3.27
C PRO A 169 -25.00 -4.80 2.61
N TYR A 170 -23.86 -4.71 3.30
CA TYR A 170 -22.55 -5.07 2.78
C TYR A 170 -21.93 -6.22 3.56
N LYS A 171 -21.16 -7.07 2.85
CA LYS A 171 -20.46 -8.21 3.45
C LYS A 171 -19.12 -8.48 2.79
N ASP A 172 -18.15 -8.85 3.61
CA ASP A 172 -16.90 -9.44 3.15
C ASP A 172 -16.50 -10.65 4.00
N GLY A 173 -16.45 -11.82 3.35
CA GLY A 173 -16.43 -13.10 4.04
C GLY A 173 -17.53 -13.21 5.12
N PRO A 174 -17.19 -13.49 6.39
CA PRO A 174 -18.15 -13.58 7.49
C PRO A 174 -18.56 -12.22 8.07
N TYR A 175 -17.93 -11.12 7.64
CA TYR A 175 -18.05 -9.80 8.25
C TYR A 175 -19.14 -8.98 7.55
N GLY A 176 -20.15 -8.53 8.30
CA GLY A 176 -21.21 -7.67 7.81
C GLY A 176 -21.06 -6.25 8.34
N TYR A 177 -21.35 -5.25 7.49
CA TYR A 177 -21.27 -3.83 7.84
C TYR A 177 -22.33 -3.01 7.11
N HIS A 178 -22.58 -1.81 7.63
CA HIS A 178 -23.61 -0.88 7.17
C HIS A 178 -23.11 0.12 6.14
N GLY A 179 -21.81 0.40 6.13
CA GLY A 179 -21.17 1.30 5.17
C GLY A 179 -19.66 1.16 5.22
N GLU A 180 -18.99 1.77 4.26
CA GLU A 180 -17.54 1.81 4.17
C GLU A 180 -17.03 3.24 4.32
N LEU A 181 -15.86 3.37 4.91
CA LEU A 181 -15.11 4.60 5.01
C LEU A 181 -13.68 4.33 4.52
N LEU A 182 -13.06 5.31 3.91
CA LEU A 182 -11.66 5.26 3.49
C LEU A 182 -10.85 6.26 4.31
N LEU A 183 -9.70 5.81 4.81
CA LEU A 183 -8.71 6.65 5.45
C LEU A 183 -7.35 6.38 4.80
N HIS A 184 -6.99 7.26 3.87
CA HIS A 184 -5.69 7.26 3.20
C HIS A 184 -4.75 8.17 3.99
N LEU A 185 -3.76 7.58 4.65
CA LEU A 185 -2.72 8.29 5.37
C LEU A 185 -1.58 8.61 4.42
N SER A 186 -1.14 9.86 4.41
CA SER A 186 0.04 10.27 3.66
C SER A 186 0.82 11.35 4.42
N GLU A 187 2.05 11.57 3.99
CA GLU A 187 2.90 12.63 4.50
C GLU A 187 2.88 13.81 3.52
N TRP A 188 3.17 15.01 4.02
CA TRP A 188 3.29 16.21 3.21
C TRP A 188 4.55 16.98 3.55
N TRP A 189 5.26 17.39 2.51
CA TRP A 189 6.54 18.09 2.60
C TRP A 189 6.46 19.41 1.85
N HIS A 190 6.98 20.46 2.48
CA HIS A 190 7.13 21.80 1.91
C HIS A 190 8.42 21.93 1.08
N ARG A 191 9.20 20.86 0.98
CA ARG A 191 10.48 20.83 0.26
C ARG A 191 10.31 20.19 -1.13
N ALA A 192 10.71 20.94 -2.17
CA ALA A 192 10.64 20.48 -3.56
C ALA A 192 11.85 19.64 -4.02
N ASP A 193 13.03 19.79 -3.42
CA ASP A 193 14.28 19.11 -3.80
C ASP A 193 14.53 17.82 -2.99
N ARG A 194 13.47 17.17 -2.52
CA ARG A 194 13.56 16.08 -1.54
C ARG A 194 14.37 14.88 -2.04
N GLU A 195 14.16 14.47 -3.29
CA GLU A 195 14.90 13.35 -3.90
C GLU A 195 16.39 13.65 -4.02
N ALA A 196 16.73 14.83 -4.58
CA ALA A 196 18.10 15.29 -4.69
C ALA A 196 18.78 15.40 -3.33
N PHE A 197 18.05 15.87 -2.30
CA PHE A 197 18.54 15.89 -0.93
C PHE A 197 18.88 14.50 -0.41
N TYR A 198 17.99 13.50 -0.54
CA TYR A 198 18.24 12.13 -0.07
C TYR A 198 19.39 11.44 -0.82
N LEU A 199 19.54 11.73 -2.11
CA LEU A 199 20.58 11.13 -2.95
C LEU A 199 21.92 11.87 -2.88
N GLY A 200 21.95 13.09 -2.35
CA GLY A 200 23.12 13.95 -2.30
C GLY A 200 24.06 13.70 -1.11
N PRO A 201 25.26 14.30 -1.13
CA PRO A 201 26.22 14.23 -0.03
C PRO A 201 25.80 15.03 1.21
N GLU A 202 24.78 15.90 1.08
CA GLU A 202 24.24 16.68 2.21
C GLU A 202 23.28 15.88 3.09
N TYR A 203 22.83 14.70 2.63
CA TYR A 203 21.95 13.84 3.41
C TYR A 203 22.65 13.36 4.69
N THR A 204 22.07 13.71 5.84
CA THR A 204 22.54 13.26 7.16
C THR A 204 21.47 12.48 7.90
N HIS A 205 20.23 12.98 7.86
CA HIS A 205 19.04 12.32 8.39
C HIS A 205 17.80 12.82 7.65
N ASP A 206 16.71 12.09 7.81
CA ASP A 206 15.39 12.53 7.37
C ASP A 206 14.93 13.77 8.17
N PRO A 207 14.51 14.88 7.52
CA PRO A 207 14.09 16.09 8.21
C PRO A 207 12.66 16.01 8.78
N ASN A 208 11.96 14.89 8.57
CA ASN A 208 10.54 14.69 8.84
C ASN A 208 9.64 15.40 7.83
N ALA A 209 8.42 14.88 7.67
CA ALA A 209 7.35 15.58 6.97
C ALA A 209 6.85 16.76 7.80
N ASP A 210 6.47 17.84 7.12
CA ASP A 210 5.88 19.03 7.72
C ASP A 210 4.48 18.72 8.29
N SER A 211 3.75 17.83 7.60
CA SER A 211 2.36 17.49 7.93
C SER A 211 2.05 16.01 7.69
N VAL A 212 1.11 15.48 8.48
CA VAL A 212 0.45 14.19 8.23
C VAL A 212 -0.96 14.46 7.73
N LEU A 213 -1.30 13.90 6.58
CA LEU A 213 -2.58 14.10 5.91
C LEU A 213 -3.48 12.88 6.13
N LEU A 214 -4.76 13.16 6.40
CA LEU A 214 -5.83 12.17 6.37
C LEU A 214 -6.70 12.50 5.16
N ASN A 215 -6.79 11.58 4.19
CA ASN A 215 -7.46 11.81 2.91
C ASN A 215 -7.01 13.12 2.21
N GLY A 216 -5.72 13.42 2.28
CA GLY A 216 -5.12 14.60 1.64
C GLY A 216 -5.37 15.93 2.35
N ARG A 217 -5.81 15.91 3.62
CA ARG A 217 -6.09 17.14 4.39
C ARG A 217 -5.52 17.10 5.79
N THR A 218 -5.05 18.25 6.25
CA THR A 218 -4.79 18.52 7.67
C THR A 218 -4.76 20.02 7.94
N ILE A 219 -4.45 20.40 9.18
CA ILE A 219 -4.19 21.79 9.56
C ILE A 219 -2.78 21.85 10.15
N HIS A 220 -1.89 22.55 9.45
CA HIS A 220 -0.53 22.85 9.89
C HIS A 220 -0.55 23.76 11.12
N GLN A 221 0.46 23.63 11.98
CA GLN A 221 0.54 24.40 13.23
C GLN A 221 0.55 25.92 13.03
N ASP A 222 1.05 26.37 11.89
CA ASP A 222 1.18 27.79 11.52
C ASP A 222 0.03 28.28 10.61
N ALA A 223 -1.06 27.51 10.47
CA ALA A 223 -2.18 27.87 9.61
C ALA A 223 -2.82 29.20 10.04
N THR A 224 -3.03 30.10 9.07
CA THR A 224 -3.59 31.45 9.28
C THR A 224 -4.95 31.69 8.61
N GLU A 225 -5.40 30.79 7.74
CA GLU A 225 -6.67 30.90 6.99
C GLU A 225 -7.68 29.79 7.33
N GLU A 226 -8.97 30.05 7.08
CA GLU A 226 -10.02 29.02 6.99
C GLU A 226 -9.90 28.28 5.65
N CYS A 227 -8.84 27.49 5.51
CA CYS A 227 -8.77 26.46 4.47
C CYS A 227 -9.78 25.33 4.76
N GLY A 228 -9.92 24.36 3.86
CA GLY A 228 -10.87 23.23 3.94
C GLY A 228 -10.84 22.34 5.19
N GLY A 229 -9.96 22.61 6.17
CA GLY A 229 -9.99 22.07 7.52
C GLY A 229 -9.48 20.63 7.62
N HIS A 230 -9.75 20.01 8.78
CA HIS A 230 -9.50 18.59 8.97
C HIS A 230 -10.47 17.74 8.13
N GLU A 231 -10.03 16.55 7.75
CA GLU A 231 -10.93 15.55 7.19
C GLU A 231 -12.02 15.16 8.19
N VAL A 232 -13.25 15.03 7.69
CA VAL A 232 -14.42 14.62 8.47
C VAL A 232 -15.05 13.40 7.81
N LEU A 233 -15.15 12.31 8.57
CA LEU A 233 -15.81 11.08 8.14
C LEU A 233 -17.20 11.02 8.77
N ASP A 234 -18.24 11.25 7.96
CA ASP A 234 -19.62 11.23 8.43
C ASP A 234 -20.11 9.82 8.75
N VAL A 235 -20.74 9.67 9.91
CA VAL A 235 -21.29 8.39 10.36
C VAL A 235 -22.68 8.54 10.97
N LEU A 236 -23.50 7.51 10.83
CA LEU A 236 -24.76 7.37 11.52
C LEU A 236 -24.57 6.71 12.89
N PRO A 237 -25.38 7.07 13.90
CA PRO A 237 -25.39 6.37 15.18
C PRO A 237 -25.92 4.95 15.04
N ASN A 238 -25.45 4.07 15.92
CA ASN A 238 -25.81 2.65 16.02
C ASN A 238 -25.62 1.89 14.69
N ARG A 239 -24.50 2.15 14.02
CA ARG A 239 -24.09 1.47 12.79
C ARG A 239 -22.69 0.85 12.97
N THR A 240 -22.32 0.07 11.96
CA THR A 240 -21.03 -0.61 11.89
C THR A 240 -20.42 -0.23 10.56
N TYR A 241 -19.25 0.39 10.59
CA TYR A 241 -18.54 0.79 9.38
C TYR A 241 -17.28 -0.04 9.22
N ARG A 242 -16.99 -0.44 7.98
CA ARG A 242 -15.66 -0.92 7.60
C ARG A 242 -14.81 0.30 7.23
N LEU A 243 -13.86 0.65 8.10
CA LEU A 243 -12.85 1.65 7.81
C LEU A 243 -11.66 0.97 7.15
N ARG A 244 -11.40 1.33 5.90
CA ARG A 244 -10.25 0.88 5.12
C ARG A 244 -9.12 1.88 5.30
N VAL A 245 -8.08 1.49 6.01
CA VAL A 245 -6.91 2.32 6.32
C VAL A 245 -5.78 1.96 5.36
N ILE A 246 -5.25 2.95 4.64
CA ILE A 246 -4.14 2.80 3.71
C ILE A 246 -2.95 3.62 4.23
N GLY A 247 -1.82 2.95 4.45
CA GLY A 247 -0.53 3.54 4.80
C GLY A 247 0.22 4.05 3.58
N GLY A 248 -0.33 5.04 2.89
CA GLY A 248 0.29 5.74 1.76
C GLY A 248 1.38 6.74 2.17
N ASN A 249 2.04 6.48 3.30
CA ASN A 249 3.10 7.31 3.84
C ASN A 249 4.46 6.81 3.31
N THR A 250 5.36 7.74 3.01
CA THR A 250 6.62 7.42 2.31
C THR A 250 7.70 6.92 3.27
N PHE A 251 7.71 7.41 4.52
CA PHE A 251 8.84 7.18 5.42
C PHE A 251 8.46 6.64 6.81
N ARG A 252 7.43 7.18 7.46
CA ARG A 252 7.21 6.94 8.90
C ARG A 252 6.08 5.96 9.19
N THR A 253 6.23 5.21 10.28
CA THR A 253 5.12 4.44 10.86
C THR A 253 4.23 5.34 11.69
N TYR A 254 2.92 5.18 11.56
CA TYR A 254 1.93 5.92 12.32
C TYR A 254 1.23 5.08 13.38
N GLY A 255 1.09 5.66 14.57
CA GLY A 255 0.03 5.26 15.48
C GLY A 255 -1.28 5.90 15.03
N LEU A 256 -2.36 5.13 14.97
CA LEU A 256 -3.71 5.62 14.67
C LEU A 256 -4.67 5.15 15.76
N ALA A 257 -5.49 6.06 16.28
CA ALA A 257 -6.55 5.71 17.23
C ALA A 257 -7.79 6.58 17.02
N ILE A 258 -8.96 6.04 17.37
CA ILE A 258 -10.24 6.74 17.28
C ILE A 258 -10.80 6.86 18.69
N LYS A 259 -11.10 8.08 19.12
CA LYS A 259 -11.59 8.34 20.47
C LYS A 259 -12.86 7.55 20.78
N ASP A 260 -12.83 6.83 21.89
CA ASP A 260 -13.94 6.04 22.43
C ASP A 260 -14.46 4.94 21.48
N HIS A 261 -13.67 4.56 20.47
CA HIS A 261 -14.01 3.52 19.50
C HIS A 261 -12.88 2.50 19.37
N PRO A 262 -13.02 1.29 19.95
CA PRO A 262 -12.14 0.19 19.58
C PRO A 262 -12.34 -0.18 18.10
N MET A 263 -11.28 -0.66 17.49
CA MET A 263 -11.22 -1.09 16.10
C MET A 263 -11.06 -2.61 16.04
N THR A 264 -11.95 -3.29 15.33
CA THR A 264 -11.83 -4.75 15.12
C THR A 264 -11.22 -5.01 13.75
N ILE A 265 -9.95 -5.39 13.71
CA ILE A 265 -9.23 -5.72 12.48
C ILE A 265 -9.83 -6.98 11.88
N ILE A 266 -10.17 -6.91 10.58
CA ILE A 266 -10.75 -8.01 9.81
C ILE A 266 -9.96 -8.32 8.53
N GLU A 267 -9.05 -7.44 8.12
CA GLU A 267 -8.22 -7.59 6.92
C GLU A 267 -6.86 -6.93 7.16
N VAL A 268 -5.79 -7.56 6.65
CA VAL A 268 -4.44 -6.98 6.55
C VAL A 268 -3.94 -7.21 5.13
N ASP A 269 -3.50 -6.14 4.46
CA ASP A 269 -2.86 -6.19 3.13
C ASP A 269 -3.62 -6.97 2.04
N GLY A 270 -4.96 -6.92 2.05
CA GLY A 270 -5.81 -7.66 1.10
C GLY A 270 -6.19 -9.06 1.55
N GLU A 271 -5.75 -9.51 2.73
CA GLU A 271 -6.07 -10.84 3.25
C GLU A 271 -7.01 -10.73 4.46
N LEU A 272 -8.17 -11.37 4.39
CA LEU A 272 -9.07 -11.47 5.55
C LEU A 272 -8.41 -12.28 6.67
N ILE A 273 -8.57 -11.81 7.90
CA ILE A 273 -8.05 -12.46 9.11
C ILE A 273 -9.19 -12.85 10.05
N TYR A 274 -8.92 -13.69 11.05
CA TYR A 274 -9.79 -13.80 12.22
C TYR A 274 -9.82 -12.46 12.97
N PRO A 275 -10.98 -12.03 13.51
CA PRO A 275 -11.13 -10.69 14.02
C PRO A 275 -10.26 -10.46 15.26
N TYR A 276 -9.54 -9.33 15.29
CA TYR A 276 -8.73 -8.91 16.43
C TYR A 276 -9.08 -7.48 16.83
N THR A 277 -9.54 -7.27 18.06
CA THR A 277 -9.95 -5.95 18.55
C THR A 277 -8.81 -5.25 19.27
N THR A 278 -8.54 -4.00 18.88
CA THR A 278 -7.50 -3.13 19.45
C THR A 278 -8.02 -1.70 19.58
N THR A 279 -7.37 -0.88 20.41
CA THR A 279 -7.67 0.57 20.53
C THR A 279 -6.78 1.44 19.64
N HIS A 280 -5.71 0.89 19.10
CA HIS A 280 -4.78 1.59 18.22
C HIS A 280 -4.27 0.68 17.11
N LEU A 281 -3.89 1.27 15.98
CA LEU A 281 -3.18 0.61 14.88
C LEU A 281 -1.75 1.18 14.77
N GLU A 282 -0.81 0.32 14.40
CA GLU A 282 0.46 0.77 13.81
C GLU A 282 0.41 0.56 12.31
N VAL A 283 0.45 1.65 11.54
CA VAL A 283 0.36 1.63 10.08
C VAL A 283 1.73 2.00 9.52
N THR A 284 2.40 1.04 8.88
CA THR A 284 3.70 1.27 8.22
C THR A 284 3.51 1.71 6.75
N PRO A 285 4.54 2.31 6.12
CA PRO A 285 4.57 2.50 4.66
C PRO A 285 4.14 1.25 3.90
N GLY A 286 3.20 1.41 2.97
CA GLY A 286 2.65 0.35 2.12
C GLY A 286 1.61 -0.56 2.77
N GLN A 287 1.38 -0.48 4.08
CA GLN A 287 0.49 -1.39 4.79
C GLN A 287 -0.97 -0.94 4.74
N ARG A 288 -1.90 -1.90 4.73
CA ARG A 288 -3.35 -1.64 4.74
C ARG A 288 -4.04 -2.48 5.81
N PHE A 289 -5.08 -1.91 6.40
CA PHE A 289 -5.98 -2.61 7.31
C PHE A 289 -7.43 -2.32 6.92
N SER A 290 -8.30 -3.32 7.04
CA SER A 290 -9.73 -3.03 7.25
C SER A 290 -10.09 -3.30 8.70
N VAL A 291 -10.73 -2.32 9.33
CA VAL A 291 -11.25 -2.43 10.69
C VAL A 291 -12.75 -2.16 10.74
N LEU A 292 -13.46 -2.87 11.60
CA LEU A 292 -14.84 -2.56 11.94
C LEU A 292 -14.87 -1.59 13.12
N ILE A 293 -15.63 -0.50 12.96
CA ILE A 293 -15.94 0.47 14.01
C ILE A 293 -17.45 0.47 14.28
N HIS A 294 -17.83 0.57 15.54
CA HIS A 294 -19.22 0.59 16.00
C HIS A 294 -19.58 1.95 16.57
N THR A 295 -20.61 2.59 16.05
CA THR A 295 -21.05 3.93 16.48
C THR A 295 -22.16 3.86 17.54
N ASP A 296 -21.99 3.01 18.55
CA ASP A 296 -22.99 2.67 19.57
C ASP A 296 -22.98 3.59 20.81
N GLN A 297 -22.11 4.60 20.81
CA GLN A 297 -22.03 5.62 21.85
C GLN A 297 -23.33 6.46 21.92
N VAL A 298 -23.84 6.72 23.13
CA VAL A 298 -25.07 7.52 23.35
C VAL A 298 -24.76 9.01 23.26
N LEU A 299 -25.14 9.65 22.15
CA LEU A 299 -24.66 10.99 21.80
C LEU A 299 -25.66 11.88 21.08
N SER A 300 -25.42 13.19 21.09
CA SER A 300 -26.14 14.15 20.24
C SER A 300 -25.71 14.02 18.77
N PRO A 301 -26.58 14.34 17.80
CA PRO A 301 -26.26 14.27 16.37
C PRO A 301 -24.98 15.01 15.94
N ASP A 302 -24.59 16.07 16.65
CA ASP A 302 -23.41 16.89 16.33
C ASP A 302 -22.12 16.45 17.06
N SER A 303 -22.07 15.19 17.53
CA SER A 303 -20.91 14.71 18.27
C SER A 303 -19.75 14.38 17.34
N LEU A 304 -18.59 14.95 17.61
CA LEU A 304 -17.35 14.68 16.89
C LEU A 304 -16.45 13.76 17.71
N PHE A 305 -15.85 12.78 17.04
CA PHE A 305 -14.82 11.91 17.61
C PHE A 305 -13.50 12.17 16.91
N THR A 306 -12.48 12.47 17.70
CA THR A 306 -11.16 12.75 17.16
C THR A 306 -10.49 11.45 16.72
N ILE A 307 -10.01 11.44 15.48
CA ILE A 307 -9.03 10.49 14.99
C ILE A 307 -7.66 11.11 15.28
N ALA A 308 -6.82 10.43 16.06
CA ALA A 308 -5.45 10.87 16.28
C ALA A 308 -4.49 10.03 15.46
N THR A 309 -3.49 10.70 14.90
CA THR A 309 -2.30 10.09 14.34
C THR A 309 -1.07 10.59 15.10
N SER A 310 -0.05 9.74 15.22
CA SER A 310 1.24 10.15 15.79
C SER A 310 2.39 9.41 15.13
N TYR A 311 3.54 10.08 15.04
CA TYR A 311 4.77 9.43 14.57
C TYR A 311 5.22 8.37 15.55
N ARG A 312 5.60 7.20 15.04
CA ARG A 312 6.30 6.17 15.81
C ARG A 312 7.81 6.28 15.59
N HIS A 313 8.55 6.27 16.69
CA HIS A 313 10.01 6.23 16.62
C HIS A 313 10.48 4.89 16.07
N ARG A 314 11.52 4.94 15.21
CA ARG A 314 12.10 3.76 14.57
C ARG A 314 12.87 2.85 15.53
N ASN A 315 13.31 3.37 16.68
CA ASN A 315 14.04 2.62 17.69
C ASN A 315 13.04 2.05 18.70
N ARG A 316 12.73 0.74 18.61
CA ARG A 316 11.88 0.07 19.60
C ARG A 316 12.71 -0.35 20.81
N GLY A 317 12.19 -0.11 22.02
CA GLY A 317 12.73 -0.69 23.26
C GLY A 317 13.99 -0.05 23.86
N SER A 318 14.45 1.09 23.34
CA SER A 318 15.64 1.79 23.87
C SER A 318 15.37 2.76 25.03
N GLY A 319 14.10 2.94 25.44
CA GLY A 319 13.75 3.82 26.56
C GLY A 319 13.92 5.32 26.29
N ASP A 320 14.07 5.74 25.03
CA ASP A 320 13.99 7.17 24.69
C ASP A 320 12.51 7.60 24.65
N GLU A 321 12.05 8.10 25.79
CA GLU A 321 10.73 8.66 26.05
C GLU A 321 10.61 10.04 25.39
N SER A 322 9.90 10.14 24.25
CA SER A 322 9.37 11.42 23.80
C SER A 322 7.91 11.52 24.25
N TYR A 323 7.69 12.27 25.33
CA TYR A 323 6.37 12.64 25.81
C TYR A 323 5.62 13.37 24.70
N SER A 324 4.60 12.74 24.12
CA SER A 324 3.58 13.51 23.42
C SER A 324 2.66 14.08 24.49
N PRO A 325 2.52 15.41 24.63
CA PRO A 325 1.69 15.96 25.69
C PRO A 325 0.28 15.41 25.54
N LEU A 326 -0.25 14.80 26.62
CA LEU A 326 -1.65 14.37 26.71
C LEU A 326 -2.56 15.54 26.30
N ARG A 327 -3.04 15.52 25.06
CA ARG A 327 -4.00 16.51 24.58
C ARG A 327 -5.37 16.06 25.05
N VAL A 328 -5.87 16.73 26.09
CA VAL A 328 -7.23 16.48 26.63
C VAL A 328 -8.22 16.49 25.47
N GLY A 329 -8.90 15.36 25.27
CA GLY A 329 -9.90 15.20 24.21
C GLY A 329 -9.47 14.40 22.99
N PHE A 330 -8.20 13.99 22.88
CA PHE A 330 -7.70 13.05 21.87
C PHE A 330 -7.66 11.60 22.41
N PRO A 331 -7.76 10.57 21.56
CA PRO A 331 -7.55 9.19 21.98
C PRO A 331 -6.11 8.95 22.46
N GLU A 332 -5.95 8.03 23.40
CA GLU A 332 -4.64 7.59 23.85
C GLU A 332 -4.01 6.64 22.82
N ILE A 333 -2.81 7.01 22.36
CA ILE A 333 -1.96 6.15 21.55
C ILE A 333 -0.80 5.70 22.45
N PRO A 334 -0.60 4.39 22.69
CA PRO A 334 0.43 3.92 23.61
C PRO A 334 1.81 4.39 23.18
N GLU A 335 2.59 5.01 24.08
CA GLU A 335 3.95 5.48 23.78
C GLU A 335 4.93 4.32 23.55
N VAL A 336 4.76 3.23 24.30
CA VAL A 336 5.58 2.03 24.20
C VAL A 336 4.77 0.89 23.61
N VAL A 337 5.20 0.37 22.46
CA VAL A 337 4.60 -0.77 21.78
C VAL A 337 5.63 -1.91 21.72
N PRO A 338 5.23 -3.18 21.94
CA PRO A 338 6.11 -4.33 21.78
C PRO A 338 6.78 -4.39 20.40
N ARG A 339 7.93 -5.04 20.30
CA ARG A 339 8.67 -5.13 19.03
C ARG A 339 7.89 -5.75 17.89
N ASP A 340 7.06 -6.75 18.18
CA ASP A 340 6.22 -7.42 17.19
C ASP A 340 4.75 -6.95 17.20
N TRP A 341 4.45 -5.85 17.90
CA TRP A 341 3.09 -5.30 18.07
C TRP A 341 2.02 -6.40 18.29
N ILE A 342 1.10 -6.59 17.34
CA ILE A 342 0.04 -7.61 17.37
C ILE A 342 0.27 -8.78 16.39
N TRP A 343 1.38 -8.78 15.65
CA TRP A 343 1.62 -9.74 14.57
C TRP A 343 1.51 -11.21 14.99
N PRO A 344 2.00 -11.62 16.18
CA PRO A 344 1.85 -13.01 16.65
C PRO A 344 0.40 -13.44 16.92
N GLU A 345 -0.51 -12.48 17.12
CA GLU A 345 -1.92 -12.72 17.45
C GLU A 345 -2.80 -12.85 16.20
N LEU A 346 -2.34 -12.32 15.06
CA LEU A 346 -3.12 -12.32 13.82
C LEU A 346 -3.05 -13.68 13.13
N ARG A 347 -4.17 -14.09 12.54
CA ARG A 347 -4.27 -15.35 11.78
C ARG A 347 -5.13 -15.12 10.54
N PRO A 348 -4.67 -15.57 9.35
CA PRO A 348 -5.48 -15.45 8.15
C PRO A 348 -6.74 -16.32 8.28
N LEU A 349 -7.85 -15.81 7.74
CA LEU A 349 -9.15 -16.48 7.77
C LEU A 349 -9.15 -17.69 6.84
N HIS A 350 -8.52 -17.53 5.67
CA HIS A 350 -8.24 -18.61 4.75
C HIS A 350 -6.84 -19.16 5.08
N GLY A 351 -6.74 -20.47 5.28
CA GLY A 351 -5.45 -21.11 5.54
C GLY A 351 -4.52 -21.01 4.33
N ALA A 352 -3.27 -21.47 4.51
CA ALA A 352 -2.35 -21.63 3.39
C ALA A 352 -2.99 -22.44 2.26
N HIS A 353 -2.61 -22.09 1.02
CA HIS A 353 -2.97 -22.88 -0.14
C HIS A 353 -2.67 -24.36 0.16
N PRO A 354 -3.55 -25.32 -0.17
CA PRO A 354 -3.41 -26.71 0.27
C PRO A 354 -2.07 -27.37 -0.12
N GLU A 355 -1.43 -26.86 -1.18
CA GLU A 355 -0.13 -27.33 -1.65
C GLU A 355 1.06 -26.66 -0.94
N PHE A 356 0.84 -25.51 -0.28
CA PHE A 356 1.87 -24.81 0.49
C PHE A 356 1.98 -25.41 1.90
N ARG A 357 3.15 -25.99 2.18
CA ARG A 357 3.41 -26.69 3.44
C ARG A 357 4.21 -25.78 4.37
N LEU A 358 3.50 -24.87 5.04
CA LEU A 358 4.08 -23.84 5.92
C LEU A 358 5.10 -24.34 6.96
N PHE A 359 4.98 -25.61 7.39
CA PHE A 359 5.84 -26.20 8.43
C PHE A 359 6.85 -27.21 7.89
N GLU A 360 6.96 -27.36 6.57
CA GLU A 360 8.05 -28.12 5.96
C GLU A 360 9.27 -27.21 5.71
N PRO A 361 10.49 -27.77 5.71
CA PRO A 361 11.68 -26.98 5.39
C PRO A 361 11.56 -26.37 3.99
N ALA A 362 11.93 -25.09 3.86
CA ALA A 362 12.07 -24.45 2.56
C ALA A 362 13.16 -25.14 1.72
N ASP A 363 13.01 -25.09 0.40
CA ASP A 363 14.03 -25.58 -0.54
C ASP A 363 15.32 -24.76 -0.45
N ARG A 364 15.17 -23.45 -0.16
CA ARG A 364 16.27 -22.51 0.01
C ARG A 364 15.92 -21.42 1.01
N THR A 365 16.94 -20.91 1.70
CA THR A 365 16.84 -19.70 2.51
C THR A 365 17.69 -18.60 1.89
N LEU A 366 17.09 -17.46 1.57
CA LEU A 366 17.81 -16.26 1.14
C LEU A 366 17.93 -15.29 2.31
N LYS A 367 19.17 -14.98 2.69
CA LYS A 367 19.46 -13.99 3.73
C LYS A 367 19.72 -12.64 3.07
N ILE A 368 18.85 -11.67 3.32
CA ILE A 368 18.92 -10.31 2.81
C ILE A 368 19.39 -9.42 3.95
N ARG A 369 20.62 -8.93 3.86
CA ARG A 369 21.23 -8.05 4.85
C ARG A 369 21.37 -6.66 4.26
N THR A 370 20.98 -5.66 5.05
CA THR A 370 21.11 -4.26 4.65
C THR A 370 22.10 -3.50 5.51
N TRP A 371 22.77 -2.53 4.90
CA TRP A 371 23.53 -1.51 5.61
C TRP A 371 23.69 -0.27 4.75
N THR A 372 24.00 0.85 5.39
CA THR A 372 24.32 2.11 4.71
C THR A 372 25.81 2.17 4.40
N ALA A 373 26.16 2.67 3.22
CA ALA A 373 27.53 3.01 2.85
C ALA A 373 27.62 4.44 2.33
N ILE A 374 28.75 5.09 2.59
CA ILE A 374 29.11 6.38 1.99
C ILE A 374 29.96 6.08 0.76
N LEU A 375 29.52 6.56 -0.40
CA LEU A 375 30.21 6.41 -1.68
C LEU A 375 31.36 7.42 -1.82
N PRO A 376 32.27 7.25 -2.81
CA PRO A 376 33.41 8.16 -3.03
C PRO A 376 33.01 9.63 -3.27
N ASP A 377 31.81 9.87 -3.79
CA ASP A 377 31.23 11.22 -4.00
C ASP A 377 30.65 11.84 -2.71
N GLY A 378 30.70 11.13 -1.59
CA GLY A 378 30.18 11.54 -0.29
C GLY A 378 28.69 11.23 -0.08
N SER A 379 27.99 10.69 -1.09
CA SER A 379 26.58 10.34 -0.98
C SER A 379 26.37 9.07 -0.13
N THR A 380 25.24 9.00 0.59
CA THR A 380 24.87 7.80 1.36
C THR A 380 23.94 6.91 0.52
N ARG A 381 24.22 5.60 0.49
CA ARG A 381 23.40 4.60 -0.20
C ARG A 381 23.09 3.41 0.70
N TYR A 382 21.92 2.83 0.50
CA TYR A 382 21.57 1.53 1.08
C TYR A 382 22.10 0.41 0.18
N LEU A 383 22.73 -0.58 0.81
CA LEU A 383 23.24 -1.77 0.16
C LEU A 383 22.42 -2.98 0.59
N ILE A 384 22.19 -3.90 -0.34
CA ILE A 384 21.62 -5.22 -0.07
C ILE A 384 22.70 -6.26 -0.35
N ASN A 385 23.10 -7.02 0.67
CA ASN A 385 24.20 -8.00 0.59
C ASN A 385 25.47 -7.42 -0.06
N GLY A 386 25.76 -6.15 0.23
CA GLY A 386 26.94 -5.42 -0.24
C GLY A 386 26.85 -4.90 -1.66
N LYS A 387 25.69 -5.04 -2.29
CA LYS A 387 25.42 -4.60 -3.66
C LYS A 387 24.55 -3.35 -3.61
N LEU A 388 24.91 -2.36 -4.44
CA LEU A 388 24.03 -1.24 -4.74
C LEU A 388 22.86 -1.79 -5.54
N THR A 389 21.65 -1.38 -5.21
CA THR A 389 20.50 -1.60 -6.10
C THR A 389 20.75 -0.84 -7.40
N SER A 390 20.35 -1.42 -8.54
CA SER A 390 20.63 -0.87 -9.88
C SER A 390 20.20 0.60 -10.01
N LYS A 391 20.96 1.38 -10.79
CA LYS A 391 20.66 2.80 -11.12
C LYS A 391 19.27 3.01 -11.73
N HIS A 392 18.68 1.95 -12.30
CA HIS A 392 17.44 1.99 -13.09
C HIS A 392 16.17 2.47 -12.37
N SER A 393 16.20 2.61 -11.03
CA SER A 393 15.08 3.24 -10.29
C SER A 393 15.09 4.77 -10.35
N ASN A 394 16.20 5.39 -10.79
CA ASN A 394 16.34 6.83 -10.92
C ASN A 394 16.09 7.25 -12.37
N ALA A 395 14.84 7.18 -12.81
CA ALA A 395 14.42 7.57 -14.17
C ALA A 395 14.66 9.06 -14.53
N HIS A 396 15.29 9.85 -13.65
CA HIS A 396 15.63 11.26 -13.87
C HIS A 396 17.11 11.48 -14.26
N ASN A 397 17.97 10.46 -14.16
CA ASN A 397 19.41 10.61 -14.36
C ASN A 397 19.89 9.94 -15.67
N ASP A 398 19.28 10.30 -16.79
CA ASP A 398 19.83 10.04 -18.14
C ASP A 398 20.77 11.17 -18.62
N ASP A 399 21.12 12.11 -17.74
CA ASP A 399 21.95 13.29 -18.08
C ASP A 399 23.47 13.06 -17.88
N ASP A 400 23.93 11.84 -17.58
CA ASP A 400 25.36 11.55 -17.68
C ASP A 400 25.71 11.32 -19.17
N ASP A 401 26.31 12.36 -19.78
CA ASP A 401 26.87 12.48 -21.15
C ASP A 401 27.90 11.39 -21.56
N ASP A 402 27.80 10.17 -21.04
CA ASP A 402 28.56 9.03 -21.58
C ASP A 402 27.75 8.41 -22.73
N ASP A 403 27.99 8.93 -23.94
CA ASP A 403 27.52 8.49 -25.27
C ASP A 403 27.72 6.97 -25.59
N ASP A 404 28.14 6.14 -24.62
CA ASP A 404 28.51 4.73 -24.77
C ASP A 404 27.73 3.74 -23.85
N GLU A 405 26.83 4.19 -22.96
CA GLU A 405 25.96 3.25 -22.21
C GLU A 405 24.67 3.00 -23.01
N GLU A 406 24.61 1.86 -23.73
CA GLU A 406 23.37 1.35 -24.32
C GLU A 406 22.25 1.43 -23.27
N GLU A 407 21.16 2.13 -23.58
CA GLU A 407 19.92 2.20 -22.81
C GLU A 407 19.56 0.78 -22.35
N GLU A 408 19.93 0.41 -21.12
CA GLU A 408 19.83 -0.98 -20.68
C GLU A 408 18.34 -1.31 -20.51
N ASP A 409 17.81 -2.13 -21.42
CA ASP A 409 16.52 -2.78 -21.32
C ASP A 409 16.18 -3.17 -19.87
N CYS A 410 14.95 -2.93 -19.42
CA CYS A 410 14.52 -3.33 -18.08
C CYS A 410 14.78 -4.84 -17.81
N THR A 411 14.90 -5.19 -16.53
CA THR A 411 15.23 -6.56 -16.08
C THR A 411 14.32 -7.62 -16.71
N LEU A 412 13.02 -7.34 -16.84
CA LEU A 412 12.05 -8.22 -17.50
C LEU A 412 12.37 -8.42 -18.99
N SER A 413 12.65 -7.35 -19.74
CA SER A 413 13.00 -7.45 -21.16
C SER A 413 14.28 -8.28 -21.36
N ARG A 414 15.32 -8.01 -20.55
CA ARG A 414 16.57 -8.79 -20.55
C ARG A 414 16.33 -10.26 -20.24
N ALA A 415 15.50 -10.56 -19.23
CA ALA A 415 15.15 -11.92 -18.85
C ALA A 415 14.37 -12.69 -19.95
N LEU A 416 13.60 -11.97 -20.78
CA LEU A 416 12.82 -12.56 -21.88
C LEU A 416 13.63 -12.75 -23.18
N THR A 417 14.65 -11.94 -23.41
CA THR A 417 15.43 -11.93 -24.66
C THR A 417 16.70 -12.77 -24.60
N THR A 418 17.22 -13.01 -23.40
CA THR A 418 18.37 -13.88 -23.14
C THR A 418 18.13 -15.34 -23.58
N THR A 419 19.14 -15.96 -24.19
CA THR A 419 19.12 -17.40 -24.53
C THR A 419 19.88 -18.26 -23.52
N THR A 420 20.62 -17.63 -22.63
CA THR A 420 21.39 -18.25 -21.55
C THR A 420 20.51 -18.49 -20.33
N LYS A 421 20.60 -19.69 -19.74
CA LYS A 421 19.94 -19.95 -18.45
C LYS A 421 20.58 -19.07 -17.38
N HIS A 422 19.80 -18.15 -16.82
CA HIS A 422 20.18 -17.38 -15.63
C HIS A 422 20.23 -18.32 -14.43
N ALA A 423 21.44 -18.72 -14.06
CA ALA A 423 21.70 -19.58 -12.92
C ALA A 423 22.47 -18.78 -11.86
N PRO A 424 22.13 -18.92 -10.56
CA PRO A 424 22.91 -18.32 -9.49
C PRO A 424 24.40 -18.67 -9.63
N THR A 425 25.26 -17.67 -9.75
CA THR A 425 26.72 -17.88 -9.85
C THR A 425 27.45 -17.52 -8.57
N GLU A 426 26.86 -16.66 -7.73
CA GLU A 426 27.44 -16.24 -6.47
C GLU A 426 27.05 -17.18 -5.29
N PRO A 427 27.88 -17.27 -4.24
CA PRO A 427 27.63 -18.16 -3.10
C PRO A 427 26.34 -17.87 -2.33
N ASP A 428 25.83 -16.63 -2.37
CA ASP A 428 24.58 -16.19 -1.75
C ASP A 428 23.35 -16.42 -2.63
N GLY A 429 23.53 -17.04 -3.81
CA GLY A 429 22.45 -17.29 -4.76
C GLY A 429 22.18 -16.14 -5.73
N PHE A 430 23.04 -15.13 -5.79
CA PHE A 430 22.91 -14.00 -6.71
C PHE A 430 23.34 -14.35 -8.15
N GLU A 431 22.61 -13.80 -9.11
CA GLU A 431 22.87 -13.89 -10.55
C GLU A 431 23.24 -12.48 -11.06
N PRO A 432 24.53 -12.23 -11.38
CA PRO A 432 25.03 -10.90 -11.67
C PRO A 432 24.64 -10.35 -13.04
N THR A 433 24.27 -11.21 -14.00
CA THR A 433 23.92 -10.77 -15.36
C THR A 433 22.62 -9.98 -15.37
N LEU A 434 21.64 -10.34 -14.54
CA LEU A 434 20.39 -9.59 -14.34
C LEU A 434 20.37 -8.80 -13.04
N GLY A 435 21.34 -9.03 -12.14
CA GLY A 435 21.36 -8.42 -10.82
C GLY A 435 20.24 -8.96 -9.90
N THR A 436 19.91 -10.26 -10.01
CA THR A 436 18.73 -10.85 -9.35
C THR A 436 19.08 -12.05 -8.48
N TYR A 437 18.14 -12.45 -7.61
CA TYR A 437 18.13 -13.78 -6.99
C TYR A 437 17.04 -14.61 -7.68
N PRO A 438 17.36 -15.42 -8.71
CA PRO A 438 16.35 -16.17 -9.44
C PRO A 438 15.72 -17.23 -8.52
N ILE A 439 14.40 -17.35 -8.59
CA ILE A 439 13.59 -18.34 -7.87
C ILE A 439 13.00 -19.31 -8.89
N ALA A 440 13.14 -20.61 -8.65
CA ALA A 440 12.61 -21.63 -9.54
C ALA A 440 11.09 -21.79 -9.35
N LEU A 441 10.42 -22.24 -10.42
CA LEU A 441 8.99 -22.55 -10.34
C LEU A 441 8.75 -23.64 -9.29
N ASN A 442 7.77 -23.40 -8.41
CA ASN A 442 7.40 -24.24 -7.27
C ASN A 442 8.49 -24.40 -6.18
N GLU A 443 9.52 -23.54 -6.18
CA GLU A 443 10.49 -23.48 -5.09
C GLU A 443 9.86 -22.77 -3.88
N THR A 444 9.98 -23.37 -2.70
CA THR A 444 9.67 -22.72 -1.42
C THR A 444 10.92 -22.00 -0.92
N VAL A 445 10.83 -20.68 -0.74
CA VAL A 445 11.96 -19.85 -0.31
C VAL A 445 11.64 -19.16 1.01
N ASP A 446 12.51 -19.35 2.01
CA ASP A 446 12.52 -18.54 3.22
C ASP A 446 13.32 -17.26 2.98
N LEU A 447 12.67 -16.10 3.11
CA LEU A 447 13.34 -14.79 3.08
C LEU A 447 13.65 -14.33 4.50
N VAL A 448 14.94 -14.25 4.84
CA VAL A 448 15.41 -13.71 6.12
C VAL A 448 15.86 -12.28 5.91
N LEU A 449 15.05 -11.33 6.37
CA LEU A 449 15.32 -9.90 6.24
C LEU A 449 15.99 -9.38 7.51
N GLN A 450 17.25 -8.98 7.40
CA GLN A 450 18.02 -8.39 8.50
C GLN A 450 18.16 -6.89 8.28
N ASN A 451 17.45 -6.12 9.11
CA ASN A 451 17.45 -4.66 9.05
C ASN A 451 18.84 -4.07 9.31
N ALA A 452 19.08 -2.92 8.68
CA ALA A 452 20.33 -2.20 8.77
C ALA A 452 20.58 -1.67 10.19
N HIS A 453 21.82 -1.83 10.66
CA HIS A 453 22.31 -1.15 11.85
C HIS A 453 22.68 0.29 11.46
N ALA A 454 21.98 1.30 12.01
CA ALA A 454 22.32 2.70 11.81
C ALA A 454 22.87 3.29 13.12
N GLY A 455 24.19 3.35 13.25
CA GLY A 455 24.83 3.89 14.45
C GLY A 455 24.72 2.96 15.67
N ARG A 456 23.96 3.33 16.71
CA ARG A 456 23.72 2.51 17.93
C ARG A 456 22.34 1.83 17.97
N ASN A 457 21.48 2.08 16.98
CA ASN A 457 20.10 1.63 17.01
C ASN A 457 19.74 0.83 15.75
N CYS A 458 18.88 -0.18 15.92
CA CYS A 458 18.25 -0.87 14.80
C CYS A 458 17.06 -0.04 14.31
N LEU A 459 17.03 0.28 13.02
CA LEU A 459 15.90 0.97 12.40
C LEU A 459 14.85 -0.02 11.91
N LEU A 460 13.57 0.30 12.08
CA LEU A 460 12.48 -0.41 11.42
C LEU A 460 12.47 -0.06 9.93
N HIS A 461 12.50 -1.09 9.09
CA HIS A 461 12.25 -1.00 7.65
C HIS A 461 11.04 -1.86 7.30
N PRO A 462 9.95 -1.28 6.79
CA PRO A 462 8.81 -2.04 6.27
C PRO A 462 9.18 -2.58 4.89
N TRP A 463 9.57 -3.84 4.84
CA TRP A 463 9.89 -4.49 3.58
C TRP A 463 8.62 -4.84 2.81
N HIS A 464 8.66 -4.59 1.51
CA HIS A 464 7.63 -4.99 0.58
C HIS A 464 8.23 -5.82 -0.55
N THR A 465 7.44 -6.75 -1.05
CA THR A 465 7.76 -7.68 -2.13
C THR A 465 6.61 -7.67 -3.11
N HIS A 466 6.92 -7.45 -4.37
CA HIS A 466 5.91 -7.42 -5.43
C HIS A 466 5.46 -8.85 -5.77
N GLY A 467 4.25 -9.00 -6.30
CA GLY A 467 3.75 -10.28 -6.82
C GLY A 467 3.36 -11.35 -5.79
N HIS A 468 3.65 -11.15 -4.50
CA HIS A 468 3.54 -12.20 -3.48
C HIS A 468 3.02 -11.69 -2.13
N SER A 469 2.17 -12.49 -1.49
CA SER A 469 1.84 -12.41 -0.06
C SER A 469 2.73 -13.38 0.73
N HIS A 470 3.09 -13.04 1.97
CA HIS A 470 4.06 -13.80 2.77
C HIS A 470 3.46 -14.31 4.08
N TYR A 471 3.97 -15.43 4.56
CA TYR A 471 3.79 -15.87 5.93
C TYR A 471 4.96 -15.38 6.79
N VAL A 472 4.67 -14.58 7.81
CA VAL A 472 5.66 -14.23 8.82
C VAL A 472 5.80 -15.42 9.78
N ILE A 473 6.86 -16.20 9.61
CA ILE A 473 7.09 -17.43 10.39
C ILE A 473 8.00 -17.24 11.61
N ALA A 474 8.80 -16.18 11.64
CA ALA A 474 9.70 -15.84 12.74
C ALA A 474 10.08 -14.35 12.74
N SER A 475 10.34 -13.81 13.93
CA SER A 475 10.98 -12.52 14.16
C SER A 475 11.93 -12.61 15.36
N GLY A 476 12.86 -11.68 15.49
CA GLY A 476 13.80 -11.66 16.61
C GLY A 476 14.90 -10.60 16.48
N ASP A 477 15.83 -10.62 17.42
CA ASP A 477 16.97 -9.67 17.48
C ASP A 477 17.99 -9.85 16.35
N GLY A 478 17.86 -10.89 15.52
CA GLY A 478 18.76 -11.19 14.41
C GLY A 478 20.09 -11.83 14.84
N GLU A 479 21.01 -12.00 13.88
CA GLU A 479 22.40 -12.39 14.16
C GLU A 479 23.18 -11.15 14.63
N MET A 480 23.75 -11.20 15.84
CA MET A 480 24.60 -10.14 16.41
C MET A 480 25.91 -9.94 15.65
#